data_AF-A0A6N4R5I7-F1
#
_entry.id   AF-A0A6N4R5I7-F1
#
_cell.length_a   1.000
_cell.length_b   1.000
_cell.length_c   1.000
_cell.angle_alpha   90.00
_cell.angle_beta   90.00
_cell.angle_gamma   90.00
#
_symmetry.space_group_name_H-M   'P 1'
#
loop_
_entity.id
_entity.type
_entity.pdbx_description
1 polymer ?
#
loop_
_entity_poly.entity_id
_entity_poly.type
_entity_poly.pdbx_seq_one_letter_code
_entity_poly.pdbx_strand_id
1 'polypeptide(L)'
;MRKTFPLVLVTLLPMSVWAASEKDIDTMTTVATMYGRAIGCGIAPDSMGQEIGKWFDRHFPKGTEQATYMPIFMAGVKKNAQAQHEGTSPDSCGVVASFFKSQEYKQTIAQ
;
A
#
# COMPACT_ATOMS: atom_id res chain seq x y z
N MET A 1 12.96 -56.94 28.69
CA MET A 1 13.28 -55.55 29.05
C MET A 1 12.49 -54.63 28.11
N ARG A 2 11.43 -53.97 28.61
CA ARG A 2 10.59 -53.06 27.80
C ARG A 2 11.19 -51.65 27.91
N LYS A 3 11.67 -51.09 26.79
CA LYS A 3 12.16 -49.71 26.70
C LYS A 3 10.97 -48.80 26.41
N THR A 4 10.59 -47.98 27.39
CA THR A 4 9.60 -46.90 27.25
C THR A 4 10.27 -45.72 26.54
N PHE A 5 9.78 -45.37 25.35
CA PHE A 5 10.17 -44.13 24.65
C PHE A 5 9.34 -42.96 25.20
N PRO A 6 9.95 -41.82 25.58
CA PRO A 6 9.20 -40.66 26.01
C PRO A 6 8.55 -40.00 24.79
N LEU A 7 7.22 -39.86 24.85
CA LEU A 7 6.43 -39.12 23.87
C LEU A 7 6.73 -37.62 24.02
N VAL A 8 7.58 -37.07 23.16
CA VAL A 8 7.84 -35.62 23.11
C VAL A 8 6.67 -34.96 22.38
N LEU A 9 5.76 -34.36 23.15
CA LEU A 9 4.64 -33.58 22.65
C LEU A 9 5.15 -32.19 22.21
N VAL A 10 5.43 -32.02 20.92
CA VAL A 10 5.79 -30.72 20.32
C VAL A 10 4.51 -29.90 20.18
N THR A 11 4.30 -28.94 21.07
CA THR A 11 3.23 -27.95 20.95
C THR A 11 3.61 -26.92 19.88
N LEU A 12 3.13 -27.11 18.66
CA LEU A 12 3.15 -26.10 17.60
C LEU A 12 2.23 -24.94 18.00
N LEU A 13 2.80 -23.87 18.55
CA LEU A 13 2.09 -22.59 18.69
C LEU A 13 1.94 -21.99 17.28
N PRO A 14 0.72 -21.74 16.78
CA PRO A 14 0.54 -21.05 15.52
C PRO A 14 1.10 -19.64 15.67
N MET A 15 2.23 -19.35 15.02
CA MET A 15 2.64 -17.97 14.80
C MET A 15 1.63 -17.39 13.82
N SER A 16 0.70 -16.59 14.34
CA SER A 16 -0.19 -15.78 13.51
C SER A 16 0.68 -14.77 12.78
N VAL A 17 1.11 -15.10 11.56
CA VAL A 17 1.64 -14.11 10.63
C VAL A 17 0.47 -13.21 10.28
N TRP A 18 0.40 -12.04 10.93
CA TRP A 18 -0.49 -10.97 10.49
C TRP A 18 0.11 -10.50 9.17
N ALA A 19 -0.53 -10.91 8.08
CA ALA A 19 -0.26 -10.42 6.75
C ALA A 19 -1.29 -9.35 6.43
N ALA A 20 -0.88 -8.31 5.70
CA ALA A 20 -1.76 -7.27 5.21
C ALA A 20 -2.97 -7.88 4.49
N SER A 21 -4.16 -7.31 4.75
CA SER A 21 -5.37 -7.81 4.10
C SER A 21 -5.30 -7.57 2.59
N GLU A 22 -5.96 -8.41 1.79
CA GLU A 22 -6.06 -8.21 0.34
C GLU A 22 -6.59 -6.81 0.01
N LYS A 23 -7.57 -6.34 0.79
CA LYS A 23 -8.13 -4.99 0.67
C LYS A 23 -7.08 -3.90 0.88
N ASP A 24 -6.19 -4.04 1.87
CA ASP A 24 -5.14 -3.05 2.12
C ASP A 24 -4.12 -3.03 0.98
N ILE A 25 -3.80 -4.18 0.40
CA ILE A 25 -2.91 -4.28 -0.77
C ILE A 25 -3.53 -3.65 -2.01
N ASP A 26 -4.80 -3.92 -2.29
CA ASP A 26 -5.53 -3.31 -3.41
C ASP A 26 -5.63 -1.79 -3.23
N THR A 27 -5.91 -1.34 -2.01
CA THR A 27 -5.95 0.09 -1.67
C THR A 27 -4.58 0.72 -1.85
N MET A 28 -3.51 0.09 -1.34
CA MET A 28 -2.13 0.58 -1.45
C MET A 28 -1.72 0.73 -2.92
N THR A 29 -1.98 -0.28 -3.76
CA THR A 29 -1.60 -0.27 -5.17
C THR A 29 -2.40 0.76 -5.98
N THR A 30 -3.70 0.91 -5.68
CA THR A 30 -4.56 1.94 -6.27
C THR A 30 -4.07 3.33 -5.91
N VAL A 31 -3.81 3.59 -4.62
CA VAL A 31 -3.31 4.87 -4.13
C VAL A 31 -1.92 5.17 -4.70
N ALA A 32 -1.01 4.19 -4.75
CA ALA A 32 0.32 4.37 -5.35
C ALA A 32 0.23 4.79 -6.81
N THR A 33 -0.70 4.18 -7.55
CA THR A 33 -0.94 4.48 -8.96
C THR A 33 -1.47 5.90 -9.15
N MET A 34 -2.55 6.25 -8.45
CA MET A 34 -3.20 7.56 -8.62
C MET A 34 -2.33 8.69 -8.07
N TYR A 35 -1.69 8.50 -6.92
CA TYR A 35 -0.79 9.50 -6.34
C TYR A 35 0.46 9.71 -7.20
N GLY A 36 1.06 8.63 -7.72
CA GLY A 36 2.16 8.73 -8.67
C GLY A 36 1.78 9.55 -9.90
N ARG A 37 0.63 9.24 -10.52
CA ARG A 37 0.14 10.01 -11.67
C ARG A 37 -0.10 11.49 -11.32
N ALA A 38 -0.65 11.78 -10.14
CA ALA A 38 -0.84 13.15 -9.68
C ALA A 38 0.49 13.92 -9.62
N ILE A 39 1.56 13.27 -9.12
CA ILE A 39 2.91 13.83 -9.08
C ILE A 39 3.43 14.08 -10.50
N GLY A 40 3.29 13.11 -11.41
CA GLY A 40 3.74 13.24 -12.80
C GLY A 40 3.03 14.37 -13.56
N CYS A 41 1.77 14.66 -13.21
CA CYS A 41 1.01 15.79 -13.72
C CYS A 41 1.30 17.13 -13.01
N GLY A 42 2.09 17.15 -11.93
CA GLY A 42 2.37 18.35 -11.14
C GLY A 42 1.16 18.87 -10.35
N ILE A 43 0.19 18.00 -10.04
CA ILE A 43 -1.07 18.37 -9.37
C ILE A 43 -1.25 17.69 -8.00
N ALA A 44 -0.23 16.98 -7.51
CA ALA A 44 -0.26 16.37 -6.18
C ALA A 44 -0.10 17.45 -5.09
N PRO A 45 -1.13 17.72 -4.26
CA PRO A 45 -1.00 18.65 -3.15
C PRO A 45 -0.30 17.99 -1.95
N ASP A 46 0.48 18.76 -1.19
CA ASP A 46 1.19 18.27 0.00
C ASP A 46 0.27 17.59 1.03
N SER A 47 -0.96 18.10 1.17
CA SER A 47 -1.96 17.54 2.08
C SER A 47 -2.31 16.08 1.76
N MET A 48 -2.26 15.69 0.49
CA MET A 48 -2.56 14.33 0.05
C MET A 48 -1.48 13.35 0.49
N GLY A 49 -0.20 13.73 0.34
CA GLY A 49 0.90 12.91 0.85
C GLY A 49 0.81 12.66 2.36
N GLN A 50 0.37 13.67 3.12
CA GLN A 50 0.14 13.55 4.56
C GLN A 50 -1.02 12.60 4.89
N GLU A 51 -2.15 12.71 4.17
CA GLU A 51 -3.31 11.83 4.37
C GLU A 51 -2.99 10.37 4.03
N ILE A 52 -2.29 10.14 2.91
CA ILE A 52 -1.82 8.81 2.50
C ILE A 52 -0.84 8.25 3.53
N GLY A 53 0.11 9.05 4.02
CA GLY A 53 1.05 8.62 5.07
C GLY A 53 0.34 8.20 6.35
N LYS A 54 -0.65 8.98 6.80
CA LYS A 54 -1.47 8.63 7.97
C LYS A 54 -2.26 7.34 7.75
N TRP A 55 -2.80 7.12 6.55
CA TRP A 55 -3.48 5.87 6.21
C TRP A 55 -2.48 4.70 6.24
N PHE A 56 -1.31 4.86 5.61
CA PHE A 56 -0.27 3.84 5.58
C PHE A 56 0.16 3.42 6.99
N ASP A 57 0.40 4.38 7.89
CA ASP A 57 0.78 4.10 9.28
C ASP A 57 -0.29 3.33 10.08
N ARG A 58 -1.58 3.48 9.74
CA ARG A 58 -2.69 2.76 10.40
C ARG A 58 -2.83 1.33 9.90
N HIS A 59 -2.67 1.10 8.60
CA HIS A 59 -2.92 -0.19 7.95
C HIS A 59 -1.67 -1.07 7.85
N PHE A 60 -0.49 -0.45 7.87
CA PHE A 60 0.81 -1.14 7.86
C PHE A 60 1.60 -0.68 9.09
N PRO A 61 1.29 -1.24 10.28
CA PRO A 61 1.91 -0.81 11.52
C PRO A 61 3.43 -0.99 11.47
N LYS A 62 4.14 -0.13 12.23
CA LYS A 62 5.61 -0.13 12.29
C LYS A 62 6.13 -1.53 12.62
N GLY A 63 7.04 -2.03 11.79
CA GLY A 63 7.59 -3.37 11.93
C GLY A 63 7.90 -4.00 10.58
N THR A 64 7.75 -5.33 10.49
CA THR A 64 8.08 -6.13 9.32
C THR A 64 7.22 -5.79 8.10
N GLU A 65 5.93 -5.53 8.30
CA GLU A 65 5.01 -5.20 7.21
C GLU A 65 5.32 -3.82 6.61
N GLN A 66 5.45 -2.79 7.46
CA GLN A 66 5.80 -1.45 6.98
C GLN A 66 7.14 -1.44 6.25
N ALA A 67 8.15 -2.16 6.77
CA ALA A 67 9.46 -2.28 6.12
C ALA A 67 9.40 -2.99 4.76
N THR A 68 8.40 -3.84 4.54
CA THR A 68 8.18 -4.56 3.27
C THR A 68 7.37 -3.73 2.29
N TYR A 69 6.23 -3.19 2.73
CA TYR A 69 5.25 -2.55 1.85
C TYR A 69 5.60 -1.10 1.54
N MET A 70 6.27 -0.37 2.45
CA MET A 70 6.62 1.03 2.19
C MET A 70 7.55 1.18 0.97
N PRO A 71 8.63 0.40 0.81
CA PRO A 71 9.43 0.44 -0.41
C PRO A 71 8.64 0.09 -1.68
N ILE A 72 7.73 -0.89 -1.60
CA ILE A 72 6.88 -1.30 -2.72
C ILE A 72 5.95 -0.15 -3.14
N PHE A 73 5.28 0.46 -2.16
CA PHE A 73 4.44 1.63 -2.38
C PHE A 73 5.21 2.77 -3.06
N MET A 74 6.38 3.13 -2.53
CA MET A 74 7.21 4.21 -3.10
C MET A 74 7.72 3.89 -4.50
N ALA A 75 8.08 2.63 -4.77
CA ALA A 75 8.45 2.20 -6.12
C ALA A 75 7.27 2.33 -7.10
N GLY A 76 6.07 1.95 -6.67
CA GLY A 76 4.83 2.12 -7.44
C GLY A 76 4.52 3.59 -7.74
N VAL A 77 4.63 4.47 -6.74
CA VAL A 77 4.46 5.92 -6.90
C VAL A 77 5.44 6.47 -7.93
N LYS A 78 6.74 6.16 -7.78
CA LYS A 78 7.79 6.62 -8.69
C LYS A 78 7.55 6.15 -10.13
N LYS A 79 7.23 4.86 -10.31
CA LYS A 79 6.95 4.28 -11.63
C LYS A 79 5.79 5.00 -12.32
N ASN A 80 4.69 5.22 -11.61
CA ASN A 80 3.51 5.85 -12.18
C ASN A 80 3.70 7.36 -12.41
N ALA A 81 4.47 8.05 -11.56
CA ALA A 81 4.85 9.44 -11.79
C ALA A 81 5.67 9.61 -13.06
N GLN A 82 6.68 8.76 -13.25
CA GLN A 82 7.51 8.77 -14.45
C GLN A 82 6.68 8.49 -15.70
N ALA A 83 5.88 7.42 -15.69
CA ALA A 83 5.03 7.07 -16.83
C ALA A 83 4.03 8.18 -17.19
N GLN A 84 3.45 8.85 -16.18
CA GLN A 84 2.55 9.98 -16.41
C GLN A 84 3.27 11.20 -16.99
N HIS A 85 4.46 11.51 -16.47
CA HIS A 85 5.29 12.61 -16.96
C HIS A 85 5.73 12.39 -18.42
N GLU A 86 6.09 11.15 -18.77
CA GLU A 86 6.51 10.76 -20.12
C GLU A 86 5.34 10.59 -21.11
N GLY A 87 4.09 10.70 -20.65
CA GLY A 87 2.90 10.51 -21.50
C GLY A 87 2.63 9.06 -21.90
N THR A 88 3.20 8.09 -21.18
CA THR A 88 3.01 6.65 -21.41
C THR A 88 1.96 6.02 -20.48
N SER A 89 1.45 6.80 -19.52
CA SER A 89 0.30 6.44 -18.70
C SER A 89 -0.99 6.43 -19.53
N PRO A 90 -1.92 5.49 -19.28
CA PRO A 90 -3.18 5.40 -20.04
C PRO A 90 -4.14 6.56 -19.76
N ASP A 91 -3.99 7.27 -18.64
CA ASP A 91 -4.87 8.35 -18.23
C ASP A 91 -4.28 9.73 -18.53
N SER A 92 -5.12 10.66 -18.96
CA SER A 92 -4.73 12.06 -19.12
C SER A 92 -4.70 12.78 -17.77
N CYS A 93 -3.91 13.86 -17.67
CA CYS A 93 -3.90 14.68 -16.46
C CYS A 93 -5.28 15.29 -16.12
N GLY A 94 -6.17 15.46 -17.11
CA GLY A 94 -7.55 15.88 -16.86
C GLY A 94 -8.36 14.83 -16.09
N VAL A 95 -8.21 13.55 -16.47
CA VAL A 95 -8.84 12.40 -15.79
C VAL A 95 -8.27 12.21 -14.39
N VAL A 96 -6.95 12.32 -14.25
CA VAL A 96 -6.28 12.24 -12.94
C VAL A 96 -6.78 13.38 -12.04
N ALA A 97 -6.90 14.60 -12.55
CA ALA A 97 -7.41 15.74 -11.78
C ALA A 97 -8.88 15.55 -11.35
N SER A 98 -9.73 14.92 -12.16
CA SER A 98 -11.13 14.68 -11.78
C SER A 98 -11.27 13.72 -10.61
N PHE A 99 -10.45 12.66 -10.55
CA PHE A 99 -10.44 11.69 -9.44
C PHE A 99 -10.18 12.37 -8.08
N PHE A 100 -9.30 13.38 -8.06
CA PHE A 100 -9.00 14.11 -6.83
C PHE A 100 -10.04 15.18 -6.51
N LYS A 101 -10.62 15.83 -7.53
CA LYS A 101 -11.72 16.79 -7.33
C LYS A 101 -12.98 16.12 -6.78
N SER A 102 -13.30 14.90 -7.20
CA SER A 102 -14.44 14.14 -6.68
C SER A 102 -14.22 13.61 -5.25
N GLN A 103 -13.01 13.79 -4.69
CA GLN A 103 -12.62 13.25 -3.37
C GLN A 103 -12.76 11.72 -3.28
N GLU A 104 -12.81 11.00 -4.41
CA GLU A 104 -12.86 9.55 -4.46
C GLU A 104 -11.67 8.93 -3.70
N TYR A 105 -10.48 9.53 -3.81
CA TYR A 105 -9.31 9.07 -3.06
C TYR A 105 -9.53 9.06 -1.55
N LYS A 106 -10.30 10.01 -0.99
CA LYS A 106 -10.61 10.03 0.44
C LYS A 106 -11.50 8.87 0.83
N GLN A 107 -12.43 8.48 -0.04
CA GLN A 107 -13.26 7.30 0.17
C GLN A 107 -12.41 6.02 0.10
N THR A 108 -11.39 6.01 -0.77
CA THR A 108 -10.44 4.90 -0.87
C THR A 108 -9.61 4.72 0.40
N ILE A 109 -9.11 5.82 1.01
CA ILE A 109 -8.24 5.76 2.22
C ILE A 109 -8.98 5.95 3.56
N ALA A 110 -10.29 6.18 3.56
CA ALA A 110 -11.11 6.28 4.77
C ALA A 110 -11.68 4.92 5.22
N GLN A 111 -11.54 3.91 4.38
CA GLN A 111 -12.02 2.54 4.57
C GLN A 111 -11.05 1.64 5.32
#